data_AF-A0A5K1FGC2-F1
#
_entry.id   AF-A0A5K1FGC2-F1
#
_cell.length_a   1.000
_cell.length_b   1.000
_cell.length_c   1.000
_cell.angle_alpha   90.00
_cell.angle_beta   90.00
_cell.angle_gamma   90.00
#
_symmetry.space_group_name_H-M   'P 1'
#
loop_
_entity.id
_entity.type
_entity.pdbx_description
1 polymer ?
#
loop_
_entity_poly.entity_id
_entity_poly.type
_entity_poly.pdbx_seq_one_letter_code
_entity_poly.pdbx_strand_id
1 'polypeptide(L)'
;ICFSSSKPNGDPMEEILIPGVGAVPSYCVPSALKNPEHLFTTVFHKNNRALSRAIGVLLNTFYKLEAESLQALNGGKVSRMSLPSVFPIGPLVGRRPTGGEVGTT
;
A
#
# COMPACT_ATOMS: atom_id res chain seq x y z
N ILE A 1 0.23 1.55 -8.95
CA ILE A 1 0.60 1.06 -10.32
C ILE A 1 1.99 1.58 -10.60
N CYS A 2 2.92 0.71 -10.99
CA CYS A 2 4.33 1.07 -11.07
C CYS A 2 4.59 2.01 -12.26
N PHE A 3 4.97 3.25 -11.98
CA PHE A 3 5.28 4.26 -12.98
C PHE A 3 6.80 4.33 -13.18
N SER A 4 7.40 3.31 -13.80
CA SER A 4 8.76 3.44 -14.32
C SER A 4 8.78 3.05 -15.80
N SER A 5 9.22 3.97 -16.65
CA SER A 5 9.17 3.90 -18.11
C SER A 5 10.31 3.08 -18.73
N SER A 6 11.32 2.68 -17.96
CA SER A 6 12.45 1.92 -18.50
C SER A 6 12.41 0.45 -18.07
N LYS A 7 12.06 -0.42 -19.01
CA LYS A 7 12.45 -1.83 -18.95
C LYS A 7 13.98 -1.88 -18.91
N PRO A 8 14.62 -2.54 -17.93
CA PRO A 8 16.04 -2.81 -18.00
C PRO A 8 16.30 -3.84 -19.11
N ASN A 9 17.44 -3.68 -19.76
CA ASN A 9 17.82 -4.42 -20.96
C ASN A 9 18.02 -5.91 -20.65
N GLY A 10 17.23 -6.79 -21.28
CA GLY A 10 17.54 -8.21 -21.55
C GLY A 10 17.76 -9.17 -20.37
N ASP A 11 17.91 -8.69 -19.15
CA ASP A 11 18.09 -9.49 -17.93
C ASP A 11 16.72 -9.95 -17.39
N PRO A 12 16.59 -11.16 -16.81
CA PRO A 12 15.34 -11.58 -16.18
C PRO A 12 14.95 -10.56 -15.11
N MET A 13 13.77 -9.99 -15.25
CA MET A 13 13.22 -9.07 -14.27
C MET A 13 13.08 -9.82 -12.95
N GLU A 14 13.81 -9.39 -11.93
CA GLU A 14 13.60 -9.90 -10.59
C GLU A 14 12.18 -9.49 -10.15
N GLU A 15 11.38 -10.48 -9.78
CA GLU A 15 9.98 -10.30 -9.39
C GLU A 15 9.78 -10.74 -7.95
N ILE A 16 8.95 -9.99 -7.23
CA ILE A 16 8.50 -10.30 -5.89
C ILE A 16 7.09 -10.84 -5.98
N LEU A 17 6.91 -12.10 -5.61
CA LEU A 17 5.61 -12.75 -5.61
C LEU A 17 4.85 -12.43 -4.33
N ILE A 18 3.70 -11.77 -4.46
CA ILE A 18 2.76 -11.51 -3.37
C ILE A 18 1.64 -12.56 -3.43
N PRO A 19 1.53 -13.46 -2.44
CA PRO A 19 0.52 -14.51 -2.44
C PRO A 19 -0.91 -13.96 -2.54
N GLY A 20 -1.68 -14.50 -3.49
CA GLY A 20 -3.07 -14.10 -3.74
C GLY A 20 -3.24 -12.80 -4.52
N VAL A 21 -2.15 -12.08 -4.84
CA VAL A 21 -2.20 -10.84 -5.63
C VAL A 21 -1.46 -11.02 -6.96
N GLY A 22 -0.18 -11.40 -6.95
CA GLY A 22 0.61 -11.58 -8.16
C GLY A 22 2.06 -11.12 -8.03
N ALA A 23 2.76 -11.06 -9.16
CA ALA A 23 4.15 -10.62 -9.24
C ALA A 23 4.26 -9.08 -9.27
N VAL A 24 5.18 -8.54 -8.49
CA VAL A 24 5.57 -7.14 -8.49
C VAL A 24 7.04 -7.05 -8.90
N PRO A 25 7.39 -6.35 -9.99
CA PRO A 25 8.78 -6.19 -10.36
C PRO A 25 9.62 -5.50 -9.27
N SER A 26 10.85 -5.95 -9.04
CA SER A 26 11.70 -5.47 -7.93
C SER A 26 12.10 -3.99 -8.07
N TYR A 27 12.01 -3.43 -9.28
CA TYR A 27 12.21 -1.99 -9.52
C TYR A 27 11.02 -1.13 -9.04
N CYS A 28 9.85 -1.73 -8.79
CA CYS A 28 8.68 -1.06 -8.21
C CYS A 28 8.79 -0.92 -6.68
N VAL A 29 9.73 -1.62 -6.05
CA VAL A 29 9.99 -1.51 -4.62
C VAL A 29 10.79 -0.24 -4.34
N PRO A 30 10.35 0.62 -3.40
CA PRO A 30 11.11 1.77 -2.96
C PRO A 30 12.56 1.40 -2.63
N SER A 31 13.53 2.11 -3.20
CA SER A 31 14.97 1.84 -3.02
C SER A 31 15.38 1.81 -1.55
N ALA A 32 14.74 2.62 -0.71
CA ALA A 32 14.92 2.61 0.73
C ALA A 32 14.74 1.20 1.33
N LEU A 33 13.72 0.44 0.90
CA LEU A 33 13.43 -0.91 1.41
C LEU A 33 14.47 -1.97 0.99
N LYS A 34 15.39 -1.65 0.07
CA LYS A 34 16.50 -2.54 -0.32
C LYS A 34 17.67 -2.48 0.65
N ASN A 35 17.74 -1.47 1.52
CA ASN A 35 18.73 -1.34 2.58
C ASN A 35 18.08 -1.54 3.96
N PRO A 36 18.39 -2.62 4.69
CA PRO A 36 17.87 -2.88 6.03
C PRO A 36 18.17 -1.78 7.06
N GLU A 37 19.33 -1.13 6.94
CA GLU A 37 19.80 -0.08 7.87
C GLU A 37 19.19 1.29 7.55
N HIS A 38 18.47 1.43 6.42
CA HIS A 38 17.81 2.68 6.10
C HIS A 38 16.70 2.97 7.12
N LEU A 39 16.64 4.22 7.61
CA LEU A 39 15.68 4.62 8.64
C LEU A 39 14.22 4.31 8.24
N PHE A 40 13.87 4.58 6.97
CA PHE A 40 12.56 4.22 6.42
C PHE A 40 12.25 2.72 6.55
N THR A 41 13.21 1.83 6.25
CA THR A 41 13.05 0.37 6.35
C THR A 41 12.82 -0.06 7.79
N THR A 42 13.59 0.51 8.72
CA THR A 42 13.42 0.25 10.16
C THR A 42 12.01 0.62 10.64
N VAL A 43 11.53 1.82 10.29
CA VAL A 43 10.19 2.29 10.68
C VAL A 43 9.10 1.47 9.99
N PHE A 44 9.25 1.21 8.69
CA PHE A 44 8.33 0.37 7.91
C PHE A 44 8.18 -1.01 8.56
N HIS A 45 9.30 -1.66 8.91
CA HIS A 45 9.27 -2.98 9.52
C HIS A 45 8.65 -2.97 10.93
N LYS A 46 8.94 -1.96 11.75
CA LYS A 46 8.30 -1.80 13.08
C LYS A 46 6.79 -1.59 12.97
N ASN A 47 6.34 -0.72 12.08
CA ASN A 47 4.91 -0.43 11.87
C ASN A 47 4.16 -1.66 11.37
N ASN A 48 4.71 -2.38 10.39
CA ASN A 48 4.08 -3.58 9.84
C ASN A 48 3.91 -4.69 10.90
N ARG A 49 4.88 -4.88 11.79
CA ARG A 49 4.72 -5.83 12.90
C ARG A 49 3.65 -5.41 13.91
N ALA A 50 3.42 -4.11 14.08
CA ALA A 50 2.37 -3.62 14.96
C ALA A 50 0.96 -3.81 14.36
N LEU A 51 0.81 -4.03 13.05
CA LEU A 51 -0.49 -4.24 12.40
C LEU A 51 -1.23 -5.46 12.95
N SER A 52 -0.53 -6.53 13.36
CA SER A 52 -1.16 -7.71 13.95
C SER A 52 -1.87 -7.42 15.29
N ARG A 53 -1.59 -6.27 15.91
CA ARG A 53 -2.25 -5.80 17.14
C ARG A 53 -3.45 -4.89 16.87
N ALA A 54 -3.68 -4.49 15.63
CA ALA A 54 -4.83 -3.65 15.28
C ALA A 54 -6.10 -4.49 15.23
N ILE A 55 -7.25 -3.85 15.51
CA ILE A 55 -8.57 -4.48 15.36
C ILE A 55 -8.96 -4.58 13.88
N GLY A 56 -8.53 -3.61 13.08
CA GLY A 56 -8.83 -3.49 11.66
C GLY A 56 -7.94 -2.44 11.00
N VAL A 57 -7.83 -2.49 9.68
CA VAL A 57 -7.13 -1.49 8.87
C VAL A 57 -8.16 -0.77 8.01
N LEU A 58 -8.28 0.54 8.20
CA LEU A 58 -9.06 1.38 7.31
C LEU A 58 -8.19 1.80 6.14
N LEU A 59 -8.60 1.45 4.92
CA LEU A 59 -7.84 1.71 3.70
C LEU A 59 -8.63 2.66 2.80
N ASN A 60 -8.00 3.76 2.37
CA ASN A 60 -8.62 4.70 1.43
C ASN A 60 -8.58 4.14 0.00
N THR A 61 -9.43 3.16 -0.26
CA THR A 61 -9.66 2.51 -1.54
C THR A 61 -11.13 2.07 -1.64
N PHE A 62 -11.55 1.49 -2.75
CA PHE A 62 -12.88 0.91 -2.92
C PHE A 62 -12.80 -0.40 -3.72
N TYR A 63 -13.80 -1.27 -3.52
CA TYR A 63 -13.75 -2.64 -4.02
C TYR A 63 -13.56 -2.75 -5.53
N LYS A 64 -14.24 -1.91 -6.32
CA LYS A 64 -14.09 -1.93 -7.79
C LYS A 64 -12.69 -1.54 -8.28
N LEU A 65 -11.87 -0.88 -7.45
CA LEU A 65 -10.49 -0.51 -7.81
C LEU A 65 -9.50 -1.63 -7.51
N GLU A 66 -9.65 -2.33 -6.38
CA GLU A 66 -8.64 -3.25 -5.83
C GLU A 66 -9.24 -4.56 -5.32
N ALA A 67 -10.21 -5.13 -6.05
CA ALA A 67 -10.95 -6.32 -5.63
C ALA A 67 -10.03 -7.51 -5.27
N GLU A 68 -9.06 -7.84 -6.13
CA GLU A 68 -8.14 -8.96 -5.93
C GLU A 68 -7.27 -8.77 -4.68
N SER A 69 -6.69 -7.58 -4.50
CA SER A 69 -5.89 -7.24 -3.32
C SER A 69 -6.71 -7.32 -2.03
N LEU A 70 -7.93 -6.79 -2.04
CA LEU A 70 -8.83 -6.83 -0.88
C LEU A 70 -9.25 -8.27 -0.53
N GLN A 71 -9.54 -9.09 -1.54
CA GLN A 71 -9.84 -10.52 -1.34
C GLN A 71 -8.63 -11.29 -0.82
N ALA A 72 -7.43 -11.01 -1.32
CA ALA A 72 -6.21 -11.68 -0.86
C ALA A 72 -5.88 -11.34 0.60
N LEU A 73 -6.02 -10.05 0.98
CA LEU A 73 -5.79 -9.56 2.34
C LEU A 73 -6.79 -10.18 3.32
N ASN A 74 -8.09 -10.02 3.06
CA ASN A 74 -9.15 -10.52 3.96
C ASN A 74 -9.30 -12.05 3.91
N GLY A 75 -8.90 -12.69 2.82
CA GLY A 75 -8.85 -14.14 2.68
C GLY A 75 -7.62 -14.79 3.33
N GLY A 76 -6.75 -14.02 3.98
CA GLY A 76 -5.57 -14.53 4.69
C GLY A 76 -4.49 -15.12 3.79
N LYS A 77 -4.48 -14.79 2.48
CA LYS A 77 -3.53 -15.37 1.53
C LYS A 77 -2.15 -14.72 1.61
N VAL A 78 -2.11 -13.41 1.90
CA VAL A 78 -0.91 -12.56 1.76
C VAL A 78 0.17 -12.83 2.81
N SER A 79 -0.19 -13.22 4.02
CA SER A 79 0.74 -13.35 5.15
C SER A 79 0.50 -14.64 5.92
N ARG A 80 1.59 -15.31 6.32
CA ARG A 80 1.54 -16.45 7.25
C ARG A 80 1.05 -16.05 8.64
N MET A 81 1.28 -14.79 9.03
CA MET A 81 0.73 -14.21 10.25
C MET A 81 -0.62 -13.59 9.94
N SER A 82 -1.61 -13.80 10.82
CA SER A 82 -2.94 -13.21 10.67
C SER A 82 -2.83 -11.69 10.62
N LEU A 83 -3.23 -11.11 9.48
CA LEU A 83 -3.44 -9.68 9.34
C LEU A 83 -4.87 -9.35 9.84
N PRO A 84 -5.07 -8.16 10.43
CA PRO A 84 -6.41 -7.72 10.79
C PRO A 84 -7.27 -7.52 9.53
N SER A 85 -8.59 -7.54 9.69
CA SER A 85 -9.52 -7.27 8.59
C SER A 85 -9.30 -5.86 8.01
N VAL A 86 -9.33 -5.77 6.69
CA VAL A 86 -9.13 -4.55 5.91
C VAL A 86 -10.50 -4.03 5.43
N PHE A 87 -10.76 -2.77 5.72
CA PHE A 87 -12.01 -2.07 5.41
C PHE A 87 -11.74 -0.96 4.39
N PRO A 88 -12.20 -1.09 3.13
CA PRO A 88 -12.14 -0.02 2.16
C PRO A 88 -13.14 1.08 2.53
N ILE A 89 -12.66 2.30 2.77
CA ILE A 89 -13.47 3.47 3.17
C ILE A 89 -13.42 4.63 2.15
N GLY A 90 -12.82 4.37 0.99
CA GLY A 90 -12.57 5.38 -0.01
C GLY A 90 -13.67 5.52 -1.07
N PRO A 91 -13.53 6.52 -1.95
CA PRO A 91 -12.48 7.54 -1.92
C PRO A 91 -12.80 8.61 -0.86
N LEU A 92 -11.88 8.82 0.08
CA LEU A 92 -11.91 9.97 0.97
C LEU A 92 -11.48 11.20 0.17
N VAL A 93 -12.38 12.17 0.02
CA VAL A 93 -12.14 13.42 -0.69
C VAL A 93 -11.76 14.52 0.28
N GLY A 94 -10.84 15.40 -0.15
CA GLY A 94 -10.45 16.55 0.64
C GLY A 94 -11.62 17.51 0.88
N ARG A 95 -11.60 18.21 2.02
CA ARG A 95 -12.56 19.28 2.28
C ARG A 95 -12.28 20.41 1.28
N ARG A 96 -13.32 20.89 0.59
CA ARG A 96 -13.21 22.12 -0.20
C ARG A 96 -12.84 23.27 0.76
N PRO A 97 -11.82 24.09 0.48
CA PRO A 97 -11.56 25.27 1.28
C PRO A 97 -12.83 26.12 1.31
N THR A 98 -13.36 26.39 2.50
CA THR A 98 -14.40 27.40 2.67
C THR A 98 -13.72 28.73 2.39
N GLY A 99 -13.94 29.30 1.20
CA GLY A 99 -13.51 30.65 0.89
C GLY A 99 -14.03 31.56 2.00
N GLY A 100 -13.13 32.32 2.63
CA GLY A 100 -13.48 33.21 3.72
C GLY A 100 -14.60 34.15 3.32
N GLU A 101 -15.48 34.43 4.28
CA GLU A 101 -16.43 35.53 4.22
C GLU A 101 -15.68 36.80 3.82
N VAL A 102 -16.03 37.35 2.65
CA VAL A 102 -15.77 38.76 2.36
C VAL A 102 -16.83 39.55 3.12
N GLY A 103 -16.64 39.72 4.43
CA GLY A 103 -17.03 40.93 5.15
C GLY A 103 -15.82 41.88 5.07
N THR A 104 -15.94 43.18 4.82
CA THR A 104 -16.98 44.12 5.22
C THR A 104 -16.76 45.43 4.45
N THR A 105 -17.88 46.14 4.23
CA THR A 105 -18.07 47.61 4.14
C THR A 105 -17.27 48.43 3.14
#